data_AF-A0A9P7Q7E4-F1
#
_entry.id   AF-A0A9P7Q7E4-F1
#
_cell.length_a   1.000
_cell.length_b   1.000
_cell.length_c   1.000
_cell.angle_alpha   90.00
_cell.angle_beta   90.00
_cell.angle_gamma   90.00
#
_symmetry.space_group_name_H-M   'P 1'
#
loop_
_entity.id
_entity.type
_entity.pdbx_description
1 polymer ?
#
loop_
_entity_poly.entity_id
_entity_poly.type
_entity_poly.pdbx_seq_one_letter_code
_entity_poly.pdbx_strand_id
1 'polypeptide(L)'
;MNFAPAARPIGCIKTVFRHARQQRVAQRGLATAVEAPPASQDALTIRQRIDRARVEKFQVYSHAQTIQAPHPEPMVALQKQQIERLDPTGARTRLFCKTLPDSAKVGDVLMVTGKNGDPFPGVLIQIRRKGVDTAIQLRGQLMNTGVEMWFKIYSPSVKGIDIVWRRPKRARRARVTYMRKPKHDMGSVDHLVRAWKKEKHSLSSVSRQMSGKKGPEYQEAQTEKEEKSGKIGKREKRRKAEQSRKDEKGDKE
;
A
#
# COMPACT_ATOMS: atom_id res chain seq x y z
N MET A 1 68.56 15.39 36.98
CA MET A 1 67.20 14.84 37.17
C MET A 1 66.24 15.62 36.29
N ASN A 2 65.33 14.91 35.62
CA ASN A 2 64.15 15.37 34.86
C ASN A 2 64.32 15.59 33.35
N PHE A 3 64.31 14.47 32.62
CA PHE A 3 63.87 14.41 31.22
C PHE A 3 62.33 14.37 31.18
N ALA A 4 61.69 15.24 30.42
CA ALA A 4 60.28 15.12 30.05
C ALA A 4 60.18 14.69 28.58
N PRO A 5 59.53 13.55 28.25
CA PRO A 5 59.28 13.19 26.86
C PRO A 5 58.01 13.87 26.35
N ALA A 6 58.15 14.73 25.34
CA ALA A 6 57.02 15.26 24.56
C ALA A 6 56.49 14.17 23.62
N ALA A 7 55.67 13.25 24.15
CA ALA A 7 54.93 12.30 23.34
C ALA A 7 53.77 13.01 22.62
N ARG A 8 53.95 13.36 21.34
CA ARG A 8 52.85 13.76 20.45
C ARG A 8 52.18 12.49 19.91
N PRO A 9 50.87 12.27 20.13
CA PRO A 9 50.20 11.09 19.61
C PRO A 9 50.01 11.20 18.09
N ILE A 10 50.64 10.30 17.34
CA ILE A 10 50.46 10.01 15.89
C ILE A 10 49.05 9.47 15.55
N GLY A 11 48.02 9.80 16.34
CA GLY A 11 46.68 9.22 16.28
C GLY A 11 45.68 9.91 15.36
N CYS A 12 46.06 10.98 14.65
CA CYS A 12 45.10 11.85 13.95
C CYS A 12 45.09 11.71 12.42
N ILE A 13 45.73 10.69 11.86
CA ILE A 13 45.71 10.47 10.40
C ILE A 13 44.26 10.21 9.92
N LYS A 14 43.46 9.48 10.73
CA LYS A 14 42.05 9.17 10.42
C LYS A 14 41.12 10.39 10.48
N THR A 15 41.44 11.41 11.28
CA THR A 15 40.64 12.65 11.37
C THR A 15 40.97 13.60 10.22
N VAL A 16 42.24 13.67 9.81
CA VAL A 16 42.69 14.40 8.61
C VAL A 16 42.02 13.85 7.34
N PHE A 17 41.98 12.52 7.16
CA PHE A 17 41.28 11.93 6.02
C PHE A 17 39.77 12.16 6.02
N ARG A 18 39.11 12.30 7.19
CA ARG A 18 37.68 12.67 7.26
C ARG A 18 37.43 14.12 6.90
N HIS A 19 38.27 15.05 7.36
CA HIS A 19 38.17 16.46 7.00
C HIS A 19 38.41 16.70 5.50
N ALA A 20 39.42 16.03 4.92
CA ALA A 20 39.69 16.11 3.48
C ALA A 20 38.50 15.58 2.64
N ARG A 21 37.78 14.57 3.14
CA ARG A 21 36.59 14.03 2.46
C ARG A 21 35.39 14.96 2.55
N GLN A 22 35.21 15.66 3.67
CA GLN A 22 34.12 16.64 3.84
C GLN A 22 34.36 17.92 3.01
N GLN A 23 35.62 18.38 2.88
CA GLN A 23 35.95 19.53 2.02
C GLN A 23 35.68 19.25 0.53
N ARG A 24 35.89 18.03 0.04
CA ARG A 24 35.51 17.63 -1.33
C ARG A 24 33.99 17.60 -1.58
N VAL A 25 33.17 17.43 -0.54
CA VAL A 25 31.70 17.45 -0.68
C VAL A 25 31.16 18.89 -0.71
N ALA A 26 31.83 19.82 -0.03
CA ALA A 26 31.48 21.25 -0.04
C ALA A 26 31.87 21.98 -1.34
N GLN A 27 32.80 21.43 -2.13
CA GLN A 27 33.14 21.93 -3.48
C GLN A 27 32.22 21.38 -4.57
N ARG A 28 30.95 21.12 -4.27
CA ARG A 28 29.93 21.10 -5.33
C ARG A 28 29.62 22.55 -5.69
N GLY A 29 30.50 23.12 -6.51
CA GLY A 29 30.27 24.41 -7.15
C GLY A 29 28.93 24.38 -7.89
N LEU A 30 28.21 25.50 -7.78
CA LEU A 30 27.08 25.79 -8.63
C LEU A 30 27.55 25.71 -10.09
N ALA A 31 27.16 24.65 -10.79
CA ALA A 31 27.30 24.59 -12.23
C ALA A 31 26.25 25.54 -12.82
N THR A 32 26.57 26.83 -12.89
CA THR A 32 25.91 27.74 -13.83
C THR A 32 26.14 27.13 -15.21
N ALA A 33 25.05 26.77 -15.89
CA ALA A 33 25.12 26.33 -17.27
C ALA A 33 25.73 27.49 -18.07
N VAL A 34 27.01 27.35 -18.44
CA VAL A 34 27.61 28.18 -19.47
C VAL A 34 26.88 27.77 -20.74
N GLU A 35 25.97 28.62 -21.23
CA GLU A 35 25.50 28.50 -22.60
C GLU A 35 26.74 28.51 -23.49
N ALA A 36 27.01 27.38 -24.12
CA ALA A 36 28.10 27.28 -25.06
C ALA A 36 27.90 28.38 -26.12
N PRO A 37 28.92 29.23 -26.40
CA PRO A 37 28.80 30.20 -27.48
C PRO A 37 28.42 29.45 -28.75
N PRO A 38 27.53 30.02 -29.60
CA PRO A 38 27.14 29.38 -30.85
C PRO A 38 28.41 29.03 -31.60
N ALA A 39 28.55 27.76 -31.99
CA ALA A 39 29.77 27.25 -32.63
C ALA A 39 30.15 28.17 -33.80
N SER A 40 31.16 29.00 -33.59
CA SER A 40 31.63 29.95 -34.61
C SER A 40 32.05 29.14 -35.83
N GLN A 41 31.58 29.54 -37.02
CA GLN A 41 31.96 28.91 -38.29
C GLN A 41 33.49 28.87 -38.53
N ASP A 42 34.23 29.63 -37.71
CA ASP A 42 35.68 29.69 -37.65
C ASP A 42 36.37 28.42 -37.14
N ALA A 43 35.64 27.51 -36.47
CA ALA A 43 36.20 26.23 -36.03
C ALA A 43 36.39 25.21 -37.18
N LEU A 44 35.89 25.50 -38.38
CA LEU A 44 35.95 24.60 -39.53
C LEU A 44 37.19 24.87 -40.40
N THR A 45 37.94 23.81 -40.72
CA THR A 45 39.10 23.88 -41.61
C THR A 45 38.70 24.26 -43.04
N ILE A 46 39.62 24.82 -43.83
CA ILE A 46 39.38 25.23 -45.23
C ILE A 46 38.78 24.08 -46.06
N ARG A 47 39.27 22.85 -45.90
CA ARG A 47 38.71 21.65 -46.55
C ARG A 47 37.25 21.39 -46.16
N GLN A 48 36.95 21.45 -44.86
CA GLN A 48 35.59 21.24 -44.33
C GLN A 48 34.60 22.30 -44.85
N ARG A 49 35.06 23.54 -45.05
CA ARG A 49 34.25 24.62 -45.65
C ARG A 49 33.92 24.33 -47.11
N ILE A 50 34.90 23.89 -47.90
CA ILE A 50 34.70 23.51 -49.31
C ILE A 50 33.74 22.34 -49.44
N ASP A 51 33.88 21.32 -48.59
CA ASP A 51 33.00 20.15 -48.61
C ASP A 51 31.56 20.51 -48.23
N ARG A 52 31.38 21.37 -47.21
CA ARG A 52 30.07 21.87 -46.82
C ARG A 52 29.40 22.68 -47.94
N ALA A 53 30.14 23.57 -48.60
CA ALA A 53 29.65 24.34 -49.75
C ALA A 53 29.30 23.47 -50.97
N ARG A 54 29.87 22.26 -51.10
CA ARG A 54 29.46 21.26 -52.09
C ARG A 54 28.16 20.56 -51.70
N VAL A 55 28.02 20.18 -50.42
CA VAL A 55 26.83 19.50 -49.89
C VAL A 55 25.61 20.41 -49.86
N GLU A 56 25.79 21.71 -49.56
CA GLU A 56 24.70 22.72 -49.53
C GLU A 56 23.98 22.88 -50.88
N LYS A 57 24.59 22.46 -51.99
CA LYS A 57 23.98 22.47 -53.32
C LYS A 57 22.94 21.36 -53.53
N PHE A 58 22.90 20.37 -52.63
CA PHE A 58 21.97 19.26 -52.70
C PHE A 58 20.81 19.48 -51.71
N GLN A 59 19.58 19.26 -52.17
CA GLN A 59 18.41 19.22 -51.29
C GLN A 59 18.40 17.92 -50.49
N VAL A 60 19.04 17.92 -49.31
CA VAL A 60 19.03 16.77 -48.40
C VAL A 60 17.73 16.76 -47.61
N TYR A 61 16.78 15.90 -47.99
CA TYR A 61 15.56 15.69 -47.22
C TYR A 61 15.91 15.03 -45.88
N SER A 62 15.37 15.57 -44.78
CA SER A 62 15.51 14.94 -43.47
C SER A 62 14.89 13.55 -43.50
N HIS A 63 15.58 12.57 -42.94
CA HIS A 63 14.99 11.26 -42.68
C HIS A 63 13.75 11.42 -41.78
N ALA A 64 12.71 10.63 -42.07
CA ALA A 64 11.53 10.57 -41.20
C ALA A 64 11.97 10.25 -39.75
N GLN A 65 11.27 10.83 -38.78
CA GLN A 65 11.59 10.60 -37.36
C GLN A 65 11.55 9.11 -37.05
N THR A 66 12.65 8.57 -36.53
CA THR A 66 12.73 7.16 -36.13
C THR A 66 11.99 6.97 -34.81
N ILE A 67 11.24 5.87 -34.67
CA ILE A 67 10.44 5.56 -33.46
C ILE A 67 11.31 5.50 -32.19
N GLN A 68 12.59 5.18 -32.34
CA GLN A 68 13.58 5.07 -31.26
C GLN A 68 13.99 6.43 -30.69
N ALA A 69 14.03 7.49 -31.50
CA ALA A 69 14.46 8.81 -31.05
C ALA A 69 13.60 9.38 -29.88
N PRO A 70 12.26 9.29 -29.90
CA PRO A 70 11.43 9.69 -28.77
C PRO A 70 11.38 8.68 -27.61
N HIS A 71 11.76 7.42 -27.82
CA HIS A 71 11.65 6.36 -26.81
C HIS A 71 12.96 5.59 -26.60
N PRO A 72 13.93 6.16 -25.87
CA PRO A 72 15.20 5.48 -25.59
C PRO A 72 15.03 4.16 -24.81
N GLU A 73 14.02 4.05 -23.93
CA GLU A 73 13.72 2.83 -23.16
C GLU A 73 12.23 2.43 -23.26
N PRO A 74 11.80 1.84 -24.38
CA PRO A 74 10.37 1.56 -24.63
C PRO A 74 9.80 0.51 -23.66
N MET A 75 10.62 -0.45 -23.22
CA MET A 75 10.18 -1.55 -22.35
C MET A 75 9.79 -1.08 -20.95
N VAL A 76 10.50 -0.11 -20.37
CA VAL A 76 10.19 0.44 -19.04
C VAL A 76 8.94 1.29 -19.10
N ALA A 77 8.79 2.10 -20.15
CA ALA A 77 7.59 2.89 -20.40
C ALA A 77 6.35 1.98 -20.53
N LEU A 78 6.45 0.91 -21.33
CA LEU A 78 5.39 -0.09 -21.49
C LEU A 78 5.02 -0.75 -20.16
N GLN A 79 6.01 -1.19 -19.37
CA GLN A 79 5.74 -1.81 -18.07
C GLN A 79 5.01 -0.87 -17.11
N LYS A 80 5.37 0.42 -17.08
CA LYS A 80 4.68 1.42 -16.27
C LYS A 80 3.23 1.58 -16.71
N GLN A 81 3.00 1.74 -18.02
CA GLN A 81 1.66 1.86 -18.59
C GLN A 81 0.78 0.64 -18.26
N GLN A 82 1.34 -0.57 -18.30
CA GLN A 82 0.63 -1.79 -17.93
C GLN A 82 0.32 -1.87 -16.43
N ILE A 83 1.25 -1.46 -15.56
CA ILE A 83 1.01 -1.41 -14.11
C ILE A 83 -0.09 -0.40 -13.79
N GLU A 84 -0.03 0.80 -14.37
CA GLU A 84 -1.06 1.84 -14.20
C GLU A 84 -2.44 1.36 -14.65
N ARG A 85 -2.51 0.62 -15.76
CA ARG A 85 -3.76 0.01 -16.24
C ARG A 85 -4.29 -1.07 -15.28
N LEU A 86 -3.42 -1.91 -14.71
CA LEU A 86 -3.83 -3.07 -13.88
C LEU A 86 -4.03 -2.72 -12.39
N ASP A 87 -3.39 -1.66 -11.92
CA ASP A 87 -3.46 -1.16 -10.53
C ASP A 87 -3.63 0.37 -10.53
N PRO A 88 -4.80 0.89 -10.96
CA PRO A 88 -5.03 2.34 -11.07
C PRO A 88 -4.94 3.06 -9.72
N THR A 89 -5.27 2.38 -8.62
CA THR A 89 -5.13 2.93 -7.26
C THR A 89 -3.68 2.90 -6.76
N GLY A 90 -2.80 2.12 -7.38
CA GLY A 90 -1.44 1.85 -6.89
C GLY A 90 -1.40 1.07 -5.57
N ALA A 91 -2.54 0.51 -5.12
CA ALA A 91 -2.66 -0.12 -3.82
C ALA A 91 -1.81 -1.40 -3.73
N ARG A 92 -1.79 -2.20 -4.80
CA ARG A 92 -1.00 -3.43 -4.87
C ARG A 92 0.49 -3.10 -4.96
N THR A 93 0.83 -2.09 -5.75
CA THR A 93 2.21 -1.58 -5.88
C THR A 93 2.74 -1.09 -4.54
N ARG A 94 1.92 -0.32 -3.79
CA ARG A 94 2.22 0.17 -2.45
C ARG A 94 2.41 -0.98 -1.45
N LEU A 95 1.50 -1.97 -1.46
CA LEU A 95 1.52 -3.13 -0.56
C LEU A 95 2.83 -3.90 -0.67
N PHE A 96 3.39 -4.00 -1.88
CA PHE A 96 4.67 -4.67 -2.11
C PHE A 96 5.80 -3.69 -2.37
N CYS A 97 5.75 -2.42 -1.94
CA CYS A 97 6.88 -1.51 -2.12
C CYS A 97 8.05 -1.87 -1.19
N LYS A 98 9.32 -1.77 -1.65
CA LYS A 98 10.47 -2.07 -0.78
C LYS A 98 10.72 -1.01 0.28
N THR A 99 10.48 0.26 -0.08
CA THR A 99 10.83 1.44 0.72
C THR A 99 9.89 1.64 1.90
N LEU A 100 8.62 1.25 1.75
CA LEU A 100 7.61 1.46 2.77
C LEU A 100 7.76 0.48 3.94
N PRO A 101 7.66 0.95 5.20
CA PRO A 101 7.68 0.07 6.37
C PRO A 101 6.43 -0.82 6.41
N ASP A 102 5.26 -0.26 6.06
CA ASP A 102 3.96 -0.94 6.09
C ASP A 102 3.77 -1.96 4.96
N SER A 103 4.74 -2.10 4.05
CA SER A 103 4.63 -3.09 2.99
C SER A 103 4.59 -4.52 3.58
N ALA A 104 4.00 -5.45 2.84
CA ALA A 104 4.11 -6.86 3.14
C ALA A 104 5.59 -7.30 3.08
N LYS A 105 6.05 -8.00 4.11
CA LYS A 105 7.40 -8.55 4.23
C LYS A 105 7.36 -10.07 4.23
N VAL A 106 8.49 -10.66 3.87
CA VAL A 106 8.63 -12.12 3.83
C VAL A 106 8.52 -12.69 5.25
N GLY A 107 7.71 -13.74 5.40
CA GLY A 107 7.34 -14.34 6.67
C GLY A 107 6.04 -13.78 7.27
N ASP A 108 5.42 -12.76 6.67
CA ASP A 108 4.07 -12.34 7.02
C ASP A 108 3.04 -13.35 6.47
N VAL A 109 1.86 -13.38 7.08
CA VAL A 109 0.73 -14.17 6.60
C VAL A 109 -0.18 -13.29 5.77
N LEU A 110 -0.37 -13.69 4.52
CA LEU A 110 -1.26 -13.02 3.58
C LEU A 110 -2.48 -13.88 3.31
N MET A 111 -3.62 -13.23 3.10
CA MET A 111 -4.82 -13.84 2.56
C MET A 111 -5.05 -13.27 1.16
N VAL A 112 -4.99 -14.13 0.14
CA VAL A 112 -5.21 -13.75 -1.24
C VAL A 112 -6.63 -14.14 -1.63
N THR A 113 -7.45 -13.16 -1.95
CA THR A 113 -8.83 -13.36 -2.40
C THR A 113 -8.84 -13.39 -3.93
N GLY A 114 -9.23 -14.51 -4.51
CA GLY A 114 -9.44 -14.64 -5.95
C GLY A 114 -10.75 -13.99 -6.40
N LYS A 115 -10.94 -13.86 -7.71
CA LYS A 115 -12.21 -13.44 -8.32
C LYS A 115 -13.30 -14.49 -8.06
N ASN A 116 -12.92 -15.76 -8.24
CA ASN A 116 -13.77 -16.93 -8.04
C ASN A 116 -13.03 -17.91 -7.12
N GLY A 117 -13.72 -18.47 -6.14
CA GLY A 117 -13.18 -19.47 -5.22
C GLY A 117 -12.80 -18.93 -3.85
N ASP A 118 -12.38 -19.85 -3.00
CA ASP A 118 -12.04 -19.56 -1.62
C ASP A 118 -10.72 -18.79 -1.51
N PRO A 119 -10.63 -17.82 -0.58
CA PRO A 119 -9.39 -17.09 -0.36
C PRO A 119 -8.31 -18.04 0.14
N PHE A 120 -7.09 -17.86 -0.36
CA PHE A 120 -5.95 -18.68 0.04
C PHE A 120 -5.14 -17.97 1.14
N PRO A 121 -5.18 -18.45 2.39
CA PRO A 121 -4.29 -17.96 3.44
C PRO A 121 -2.95 -18.69 3.39
N GLY A 122 -1.87 -17.94 3.52
CA GLY A 122 -0.55 -18.55 3.59
C GLY A 122 0.56 -17.60 4.01
N VAL A 123 1.65 -18.18 4.50
CA VAL A 123 2.87 -17.47 4.81
C VAL A 123 3.58 -17.08 3.52
N LEU A 124 4.02 -15.83 3.44
CA LEU A 124 4.80 -15.31 2.33
C LEU A 124 6.24 -15.84 2.37
N ILE A 125 6.58 -16.78 1.48
CA ILE A 125 7.93 -17.36 1.37
C ILE A 125 8.87 -16.44 0.63
N GLN A 126 8.42 -15.85 -0.48
CA GLN A 126 9.24 -14.98 -1.31
C GLN A 126 8.41 -14.07 -2.22
N ILE A 127 9.05 -12.98 -2.66
CA ILE A 127 8.50 -12.02 -3.63
C ILE A 127 9.45 -11.99 -4.84
N ARG A 128 8.93 -12.32 -6.03
CA ARG A 128 9.62 -12.16 -7.31
C ARG A 128 9.22 -10.82 -7.92
N ARG A 129 10.17 -9.91 -8.09
CA ARG A 129 9.93 -8.57 -8.66
C ARG A 129 10.41 -8.55 -10.09
N LYS A 130 9.47 -8.52 -11.03
CA LYS A 130 9.73 -8.54 -12.49
C LYS A 130 8.74 -7.62 -13.20
N GLY A 131 8.68 -6.35 -12.79
CA GLY A 131 7.72 -5.37 -13.34
C GLY A 131 6.26 -5.83 -13.16
N VAL A 132 5.52 -5.90 -14.26
CA VAL A 132 4.12 -6.37 -14.34
C VAL A 132 3.97 -7.83 -13.92
N ASP A 133 5.03 -8.62 -14.05
CA ASP A 133 5.03 -10.05 -13.72
C ASP A 133 5.38 -10.36 -12.26
N THR A 134 5.33 -9.34 -11.40
CA THR A 134 5.63 -9.46 -9.98
C THR A 134 4.71 -10.50 -9.33
N ALA A 135 5.32 -11.44 -8.62
CA ALA A 135 4.64 -12.59 -8.07
C ALA A 135 5.02 -12.84 -6.61
N ILE A 136 4.09 -13.35 -5.84
CA ILE A 136 4.29 -13.78 -4.46
C ILE A 136 4.11 -15.29 -4.36
N GLN A 137 4.95 -15.94 -3.56
CA GLN A 137 4.79 -17.36 -3.24
C GLN A 137 4.27 -17.49 -1.82
N LEU A 138 3.09 -18.07 -1.70
CA LEU A 138 2.46 -18.35 -0.42
C LEU A 138 2.54 -19.85 -0.13
N ARG A 139 2.76 -20.18 1.14
CA ARG A 139 2.67 -21.54 1.68
C ARG A 139 1.56 -21.59 2.72
N GLY A 140 0.65 -22.53 2.54
CA GLY A 140 -0.38 -22.87 3.50
C GLY A 140 -0.42 -24.38 3.74
N GLN A 141 -1.36 -24.81 4.57
CA GLN A 141 -1.75 -26.20 4.67
C GLN A 141 -3.23 -26.31 4.34
N LEU A 142 -3.57 -27.31 3.52
CA LEU A 142 -4.95 -27.71 3.30
C LEU A 142 -5.12 -29.08 3.94
N MET A 143 -5.99 -29.16 4.96
CA MET A 143 -6.06 -30.33 5.83
C MET A 143 -4.68 -30.60 6.45
N ASN A 144 -3.98 -31.64 6.00
CA ASN A 144 -2.64 -32.03 6.47
C ASN A 144 -1.57 -32.00 5.36
N THR A 145 -1.90 -31.46 4.19
CA THR A 145 -0.95 -31.37 3.07
C THR A 145 -0.45 -29.92 2.92
N GLY A 146 0.87 -29.76 2.84
CA GLY A 146 1.49 -28.45 2.63
C GLY A 146 1.39 -28.04 1.17
N VAL A 147 0.66 -26.94 0.90
CA VAL A 147 0.42 -26.43 -0.45
C VAL A 147 1.16 -25.12 -0.64
N GLU A 148 1.78 -24.95 -1.81
CA GLU A 148 2.43 -23.70 -2.20
C GLU A 148 1.90 -23.19 -3.53
N MET A 149 1.57 -21.91 -3.59
CA MET A 149 1.01 -21.30 -4.80
C MET A 149 1.70 -19.98 -5.14
N TRP A 150 1.83 -19.74 -6.44
CA TRP A 150 2.28 -18.46 -6.98
C TRP A 150 1.08 -17.60 -7.36
N PHE A 151 1.06 -16.38 -6.84
CA PHE A 151 0.09 -15.38 -7.25
C PHE A 151 0.78 -14.21 -7.95
N LYS A 152 0.27 -13.87 -9.13
CA LYS A 152 0.64 -12.66 -9.86
C LYS A 152 -0.13 -11.49 -9.26
N ILE A 153 0.56 -10.53 -8.68
CA ILE A 153 -0.11 -9.47 -7.90
C ILE A 153 -0.98 -8.57 -8.77
N TYR A 154 -0.56 -8.30 -10.01
CA TYR A 154 -1.31 -7.47 -10.96
C TYR A 154 -2.32 -8.25 -11.79
N SER A 155 -2.53 -9.55 -11.50
CA SER A 155 -3.54 -10.32 -12.23
C SER A 155 -4.95 -9.86 -11.85
N PRO A 156 -5.84 -9.63 -12.83
CA PRO A 156 -7.24 -9.28 -12.57
C PRO A 156 -8.01 -10.43 -11.89
N SER A 157 -7.48 -11.66 -11.93
CA SER A 157 -8.04 -12.80 -11.20
C SER A 157 -7.82 -12.68 -9.69
N VAL A 158 -6.90 -11.84 -9.22
CA VAL A 158 -6.68 -11.57 -7.79
C VAL A 158 -7.46 -10.33 -7.39
N LYS A 159 -8.56 -10.53 -6.66
CA LYS A 159 -9.43 -9.45 -6.20
C LYS A 159 -8.76 -8.59 -5.14
N GLY A 160 -8.13 -9.21 -4.14
CA GLY A 160 -7.54 -8.49 -3.02
C GLY A 160 -6.44 -9.31 -2.32
N ILE A 161 -5.53 -8.60 -1.68
CA ILE A 161 -4.45 -9.21 -0.89
C ILE A 161 -4.42 -8.48 0.45
N ASP A 162 -4.76 -9.21 1.51
CA ASP A 162 -4.81 -8.68 2.87
C ASP A 162 -3.66 -9.24 3.70
N ILE A 163 -3.06 -8.38 4.53
CA ILE A 163 -2.12 -8.83 5.57
C ILE A 163 -2.96 -9.25 6.77
N VAL A 164 -2.96 -10.55 7.07
CA VAL A 164 -3.70 -11.14 8.19
C VAL A 164 -2.89 -11.01 9.47
N TRP A 165 -1.60 -11.35 9.38
CA TRP A 165 -0.70 -11.33 10.52
C TRP A 165 0.69 -10.90 10.09
N ARG A 166 1.29 -10.00 10.86
CA ARG A 166 2.66 -9.54 10.66
C ARG A 166 3.61 -10.29 11.57
N ARG A 167 4.77 -10.65 11.03
CA ARG A 167 5.81 -11.27 11.83
C ARG A 167 6.40 -10.23 12.81
N PRO A 168 6.47 -10.52 14.12
CA PRO A 168 6.95 -9.56 15.12
C PRO A 168 8.40 -9.14 14.88
N LYS A 169 9.22 -10.05 14.34
CA LYS A 169 10.60 -9.77 13.95
C LYS A 169 10.78 -10.03 12.46
N ARG A 170 11.32 -9.07 11.72
CA ARG A 170 11.61 -9.22 10.29
C ARG A 170 12.50 -10.45 10.02
N ALA A 171 12.19 -11.19 8.96
CA ALA A 171 13.05 -12.28 8.49
C ALA A 171 14.42 -11.74 8.05
N ARG A 172 15.50 -12.41 8.47
CA ARG A 172 16.87 -12.05 8.07
C ARG A 172 17.17 -12.39 6.60
N ARG A 173 16.45 -13.37 6.04
CA ARG A 173 16.62 -13.83 4.65
C ARG A 173 15.57 -13.18 3.75
N ALA A 174 15.95 -12.90 2.51
CA ALA A 174 15.03 -12.42 1.48
C ALA A 174 14.04 -13.49 1.00
N ARG A 175 14.35 -14.77 1.21
CA ARG A 175 13.49 -15.93 0.92
C ARG A 175 13.50 -16.85 2.13
N VAL A 176 12.32 -17.28 2.54
CA VAL A 176 12.12 -18.07 3.76
C VAL A 176 11.74 -19.51 3.38
N THR A 177 12.52 -20.10 2.46
CA THR A 177 12.30 -21.46 1.96
C THR A 177 12.48 -22.55 3.01
N TYR A 178 13.19 -22.24 4.10
CA TYR A 178 13.39 -23.18 5.20
C TYR A 178 12.09 -23.52 5.96
N MET A 179 11.01 -22.74 5.81
CA MET A 179 9.69 -23.04 6.37
C MET A 179 9.02 -24.28 5.77
N ARG A 180 9.61 -24.86 4.71
CA ARG A 180 9.19 -26.17 4.19
C ARG A 180 9.59 -27.32 5.11
N LYS A 181 10.56 -27.12 5.99
CA LYS A 181 11.03 -28.14 6.93
C LYS A 181 10.10 -28.17 8.15
N PRO A 182 9.70 -29.34 8.67
CA PRO A 182 8.76 -29.44 9.79
C PRO A 182 9.12 -28.60 11.01
N LYS A 183 10.42 -28.50 11.35
CA LYS A 183 10.94 -27.69 12.46
C LYS A 183 10.57 -26.18 12.37
N HIS A 184 10.34 -25.68 11.17
CA HIS A 184 10.10 -24.26 10.91
C HIS A 184 8.77 -23.99 10.21
N ASP A 185 8.00 -25.04 9.92
CA ASP A 185 6.72 -24.90 9.25
C ASP A 185 5.72 -24.26 10.22
N MET A 186 4.92 -23.33 9.71
CA MET A 186 3.88 -22.71 10.51
C MET A 186 2.61 -23.56 10.59
N GLY A 187 2.49 -24.54 9.70
CA GLY A 187 1.32 -25.39 9.64
C GLY A 187 0.08 -24.67 9.11
N SER A 188 -1.10 -25.07 9.59
CA SER A 188 -2.37 -24.41 9.24
C SER A 188 -2.45 -23.02 9.85
N VAL A 189 -2.76 -22.05 8.99
CA VAL A 189 -2.81 -20.62 9.33
C VAL A 189 -4.26 -20.14 9.54
N ASP A 190 -5.22 -21.05 9.51
CA ASP A 190 -6.66 -20.75 9.55
C ASP A 190 -7.09 -20.07 10.85
N HIS A 191 -6.42 -20.40 11.96
CA HIS A 191 -6.68 -19.79 13.26
C HIS A 191 -6.37 -18.28 13.24
N LEU A 192 -5.30 -17.84 12.56
CA LEU A 192 -4.98 -16.42 12.41
C LEU A 192 -6.01 -15.71 11.53
N VAL A 193 -6.48 -16.38 10.47
CA VAL A 193 -7.52 -15.84 9.58
C VAL A 193 -8.84 -15.68 10.34
N ARG A 194 -9.21 -16.66 11.16
CA ARG A 194 -10.42 -16.59 12.01
C ARG A 194 -10.32 -15.44 13.00
N ALA A 195 -9.18 -15.26 13.66
CA ALA A 195 -8.96 -14.15 14.59
C ALA A 195 -9.07 -12.79 13.89
N TRP A 196 -8.40 -12.63 12.75
CA TRP A 196 -8.44 -11.40 11.94
C TRP A 196 -9.85 -11.09 11.42
N LYS A 197 -10.58 -12.11 10.95
CA LYS A 197 -11.99 -11.94 10.55
C LYS A 197 -12.83 -11.50 11.76
N LYS A 198 -12.69 -12.14 12.92
CA LYS A 198 -13.43 -11.76 14.14
C LYS A 198 -13.17 -10.30 14.53
N GLU A 199 -11.90 -9.88 14.52
CA GLU A 199 -11.50 -8.50 14.79
C GLU A 199 -12.14 -7.52 13.79
N LYS A 200 -12.01 -7.78 12.48
CA LYS A 200 -12.64 -6.97 11.42
C LYS A 200 -14.15 -6.83 11.58
N HIS A 201 -14.86 -7.90 11.92
CA HIS A 201 -16.32 -7.85 12.11
C HIS A 201 -16.69 -7.07 13.38
N SER A 202 -15.94 -7.24 14.47
CA SER A 202 -16.19 -6.52 15.72
C SER A 202 -16.04 -5.00 15.56
N LEU A 203 -15.02 -4.55 14.83
CA LEU A 203 -14.80 -3.12 14.55
C LEU A 203 -15.91 -2.55 13.65
N SER A 204 -16.37 -3.35 12.68
CA SER A 204 -17.46 -2.97 11.78
C SER A 204 -18.79 -2.79 12.54
N SER A 205 -19.15 -3.72 13.43
CA SER A 205 -20.37 -3.60 14.23
C SER A 205 -20.39 -2.36 15.12
N VAL A 206 -19.23 -1.99 15.70
CA VAL A 206 -19.11 -0.78 16.52
C VAL A 206 -19.34 0.48 15.67
N SER A 207 -18.73 0.58 14.49
CA SER A 207 -18.97 1.73 13.60
C SER A 207 -20.44 1.87 13.19
N ARG A 208 -21.12 0.73 12.93
CA ARG A 208 -22.52 0.72 12.52
C ARG A 208 -23.48 1.06 13.66
N GLN A 209 -23.15 0.67 14.89
CA GLN A 209 -23.88 1.09 16.09
C GLN A 209 -23.68 2.58 16.38
N MET A 210 -22.48 3.12 16.15
CA MET A 210 -22.18 4.54 16.33
C MET A 210 -22.95 5.42 15.33
N SER A 211 -23.02 5.00 14.06
CA SER A 211 -23.78 5.72 13.01
C SER A 211 -25.29 5.49 13.08
N GLY A 212 -25.74 4.44 13.76
CA GLY A 212 -27.16 4.08 13.93
C GLY A 212 -27.86 4.82 15.07
N LYS A 213 -27.11 5.46 15.99
CA LYS A 213 -27.68 6.42 16.94
C LYS A 213 -27.98 7.73 16.20
N LYS A 214 -29.19 7.82 15.63
CA LYS A 214 -29.81 9.12 15.33
C LYS A 214 -29.73 9.98 16.60
N GLY A 215 -29.38 11.26 16.44
CA GLY A 215 -29.19 12.19 17.55
C GLY A 215 -30.38 12.25 18.51
N PRO A 216 -30.18 12.76 19.74
CA PRO A 216 -31.15 12.74 20.84
C PRO A 216 -32.51 13.39 20.51
N GLU A 217 -32.61 14.14 19.42
CA GLU A 217 -33.82 14.82 18.95
C GLU A 217 -34.97 13.88 18.55
N TYR A 218 -34.70 12.60 18.24
CA TYR A 218 -35.75 11.62 17.86
C TYR A 218 -36.29 10.78 19.03
N GLN A 219 -35.68 10.85 20.23
CA GLN A 219 -36.12 10.06 21.39
C GLN A 219 -37.20 10.79 22.20
N GLU A 220 -37.11 12.12 22.34
CA GLU A 220 -38.13 12.93 23.02
C GLU A 220 -39.50 12.87 22.34
N ALA A 221 -39.53 12.84 21.00
CA ALA A 221 -40.77 12.77 20.22
C ALA A 221 -41.51 11.41 20.31
N GLN A 222 -40.85 10.35 20.79
CA GLN A 222 -41.48 9.04 20.98
C GLN A 222 -42.04 8.88 22.40
N THR A 223 -41.33 9.39 23.42
CA THR A 223 -41.82 9.43 24.80
C THR A 223 -43.08 10.28 24.95
N GLU A 224 -43.21 11.40 24.23
CA GLU A 224 -44.42 12.22 24.27
C GLU A 224 -45.65 11.55 23.62
N LYS A 225 -45.44 10.64 22.65
CA LYS A 225 -46.53 9.90 21.99
C LYS A 225 -47.05 8.75 22.85
N GLU A 226 -46.18 8.08 23.60
CA GLU A 226 -46.57 7.03 24.56
C GLU A 226 -47.29 7.60 25.80
N GLU A 227 -46.88 8.77 26.30
CA GLU A 227 -47.61 9.39 27.42
C GLU A 227 -49.03 9.86 27.06
N LYS A 228 -49.23 10.32 25.81
CA LYS A 228 -50.56 10.72 25.30
C LYS A 228 -51.47 9.52 25.08
N SER A 229 -50.96 8.39 24.58
CA SER A 229 -51.75 7.17 24.38
C SER A 229 -52.16 6.53 25.73
N GLY A 230 -51.26 6.55 26.72
CA GLY A 230 -51.56 6.06 28.08
C GLY A 230 -52.64 6.86 28.81
N LYS A 231 -52.70 8.18 28.60
CA LYS A 231 -53.76 9.06 29.15
C LYS A 231 -55.13 8.82 28.51
N ILE A 232 -55.19 8.50 27.21
CA ILE A 232 -56.44 8.18 26.50
C ILE A 232 -57.06 6.88 27.03
N GLY A 233 -56.27 5.82 27.19
CA GLY A 233 -56.76 4.54 27.71
C GLY A 233 -57.27 4.60 29.16
N LYS A 234 -56.68 5.44 30.01
CA LYS A 234 -57.13 5.65 31.40
C LYS A 234 -58.49 6.38 31.47
N ARG A 235 -58.74 7.31 30.53
CA ARG A 235 -60.00 8.08 30.45
C ARG A 235 -61.15 7.21 29.92
N GLU A 236 -60.85 6.30 29.01
CA GLU A 236 -61.84 5.36 28.46
C GLU A 236 -62.26 4.27 29.47
N LYS A 237 -61.32 3.76 30.27
CA LYS A 237 -61.64 2.86 31.40
C LYS A 237 -62.51 3.53 32.46
N ARG A 238 -62.29 4.81 32.77
CA ARG A 238 -63.14 5.57 33.70
C ARG A 238 -64.56 5.76 33.16
N ARG A 239 -64.71 6.07 31.85
CA ARG A 239 -66.02 6.20 31.20
C ARG A 239 -66.81 4.88 31.23
N LYS A 240 -66.17 3.74 30.95
CA LYS A 240 -66.83 2.43 31.03
C LYS A 240 -67.27 2.07 32.46
N ALA A 241 -66.48 2.43 33.48
CA ALA A 241 -66.84 2.22 34.88
C ALA A 241 -67.97 3.15 35.38
N GLU A 242 -68.09 4.35 34.82
CA GLU A 242 -69.22 5.25 35.10
C GLU A 242 -70.51 4.78 34.41
N GLN A 243 -70.41 4.22 33.21
CA GLN A 243 -71.54 3.66 32.48
C GLN A 243 -72.15 2.48 33.25
N SER A 244 -71.32 1.52 33.68
CA SER A 244 -71.79 0.34 34.44
C SER A 244 -72.44 0.69 35.77
N ARG A 245 -72.00 1.78 36.43
CA ARG A 245 -72.63 2.28 37.67
C ARG A 245 -73.98 2.96 37.44
N LYS A 246 -74.23 3.48 36.24
CA LYS A 246 -75.55 4.02 35.87
C LYS A 246 -76.53 2.90 35.53
N ASP A 247 -76.04 1.86 34.86
CA ASP A 247 -76.84 0.68 34.52
C ASP A 247 -77.28 -0.08 35.79
N GLU A 248 -76.39 -0.25 36.78
CA GLU A 248 -76.74 -0.86 38.09
C GLU A 248 -77.73 -0.04 38.93
N LYS A 249 -77.94 1.25 38.62
CA LYS A 249 -78.91 2.12 39.32
C LYS A 249 -80.28 2.15 38.67
N GLY A 250 -80.43 1.62 37.45
CA GLY A 250 -81.70 1.55 36.72
C GLY A 250 -82.61 0.38 37.13
N ASP A 251 -82.08 -0.63 37.81
CA ASP A 251 -82.81 -1.85 38.18
C ASP A 251 -83.43 -1.82 39.59
N LYS A 252 -83.66 -0.63 40.16
CA LYS A 252 -84.22 -0.46 41.52
C LYS A 252 -85.43 0.47 41.62
N GLU A 253 -86.17 0.67 40.54
CA GLU A 253 -87.52 1.26 40.55
C GLU A 253 -88.55 0.30 39.96
#